data_AF-X6J099-F1
#
_entry.id   AF-X6J099-F1
#
_cell.length_a   1.000
_cell.length_b   1.000
_cell.length_c   1.000
_cell.angle_alpha   90.00
_cell.angle_beta   90.00
_cell.angle_gamma   90.00
#
_symmetry.space_group_name_H-M   'P 1'
#
loop_
_entity.id
_entity.type
_entity.pdbx_description
1 polymer ?
#
loop_
_entity_poly.entity_id
_entity_poly.type
_entity_poly.pdbx_seq_one_letter_code
_entity_poly.pdbx_strand_id
1 'polypeptide(L)'
;MPQDLLPRIFQADIHRFYKRIVLPALDNLPLHSGVKTSGSAASMAEFLEHAQMHTSNMLAFEARRSFALTLDGLFERQLRIWARVYVLDDRRPGIATVEVNKLVRGVGLRHGLDLETGQVRATIEELHLLGNAVRQGDGGSLIKLRACAPHLWRYADDTVAAKSEEHAILSEGIQLSDSDFTRYVRALTRFWGLADREPGAVIDMPY
;
A
#
# COMPACT_ATOMS: atom_id res chain seq x y z
N MET A 1 34.88 4.53 4.54
CA MET A 1 33.52 4.48 5.11
C MET A 1 33.04 3.05 4.97
N PRO A 2 32.45 2.40 5.99
CA PRO A 2 31.73 1.15 5.79
C PRO A 2 30.64 1.36 4.72
N GLN A 3 30.49 0.44 3.78
CA GLN A 3 29.42 0.50 2.78
C GLN A 3 28.08 0.23 3.46
N ASP A 4 27.15 1.18 3.41
CA ASP A 4 25.77 0.93 3.83
C ASP A 4 24.98 0.34 2.67
N LEU A 5 24.92 -1.00 2.64
CA LEU A 5 24.19 -1.75 1.62
C LEU A 5 22.70 -1.93 1.96
N LEU A 6 22.23 -1.44 3.12
CA LEU A 6 20.84 -1.66 3.55
C LEU A 6 19.81 -1.08 2.58
N PRO A 7 19.91 0.19 2.10
CA PRO A 7 18.96 0.72 1.13
C PRO A 7 18.85 -0.15 -0.13
N ARG A 8 19.99 -0.61 -0.66
CA ARG A 8 20.06 -1.49 -1.83
C ARG A 8 19.39 -2.84 -1.59
N ILE A 9 19.65 -3.46 -0.45
CA ILE A 9 19.03 -4.73 -0.05
C ILE A 9 17.52 -4.54 0.08
N PHE A 10 17.07 -3.49 0.77
CA PHE A 10 15.67 -3.21 1.01
C PHE A 10 14.90 -2.88 -0.27
N GLN A 11 15.50 -2.12 -1.19
CA GLN A 11 14.95 -1.90 -2.53
C GLN A 11 14.78 -3.23 -3.28
N ALA A 12 15.81 -4.08 -3.29
CA ALA A 12 15.77 -5.36 -3.97
C ALA A 12 14.71 -6.30 -3.39
N ASP A 13 14.51 -6.28 -2.07
CA ASP A 13 13.50 -7.09 -1.39
C ASP A 13 12.07 -6.66 -1.77
N ILE A 14 11.79 -5.35 -1.78
CA ILE A 14 10.49 -4.83 -2.22
C ILE A 14 10.24 -5.20 -3.69
N HIS A 15 11.24 -5.00 -4.55
CA HIS A 15 11.14 -5.35 -5.96
C HIS A 15 10.85 -6.84 -6.16
N ARG A 16 11.58 -7.72 -5.47
CA ARG A 16 11.38 -9.18 -5.55
C ARG A 16 10.03 -9.60 -5.02
N PHE A 17 9.57 -9.04 -3.90
CA PHE A 17 8.24 -9.31 -3.37
C PHE A 17 7.17 -8.93 -4.39
N TYR A 18 7.27 -7.75 -4.99
CA TYR A 18 6.33 -7.33 -6.03
C TYR A 18 6.36 -8.25 -7.26
N LYS A 19 7.54 -8.50 -7.83
CA LYS A 19 7.68 -9.28 -9.07
C LYS A 19 7.37 -10.77 -8.91
N ARG A 20 7.71 -11.36 -7.76
CA ARG A 20 7.65 -12.82 -7.57
C ARG A 20 6.40 -13.29 -6.84
N ILE A 21 5.76 -12.41 -6.07
CA ILE A 21 4.61 -12.75 -5.24
C ILE A 21 3.37 -11.98 -5.68
N VAL A 22 3.43 -10.64 -5.65
CA VAL A 22 2.24 -9.80 -5.90
C VAL A 22 1.77 -9.94 -7.34
N LEU A 23 2.64 -9.66 -8.33
CA LEU A 23 2.25 -9.71 -9.74
C LEU A 23 1.67 -11.07 -10.16
N PRO A 24 2.35 -12.22 -9.92
CA PRO A 24 1.79 -13.52 -10.28
C PRO A 24 0.46 -13.82 -9.59
N ALA A 25 0.29 -13.38 -8.34
CA ALA A 25 -0.98 -13.57 -7.63
C ALA A 25 -2.11 -12.73 -8.24
N LEU A 26 -1.84 -11.46 -8.59
CA LEU A 26 -2.84 -10.58 -9.22
C LEU A 26 -3.21 -11.04 -10.64
N ASP A 27 -2.25 -11.59 -11.40
CA ASP A 27 -2.50 -12.19 -12.72
C ASP A 27 -3.49 -13.37 -12.64
N ASN A 28 -3.50 -14.10 -11.51
CA ASN A 28 -4.43 -15.21 -11.25
C ASN A 28 -5.74 -14.76 -10.56
N LEU A 29 -5.88 -13.48 -10.21
CA LEU A 29 -7.05 -12.90 -9.53
C LEU A 29 -7.58 -11.69 -10.31
N PRO A 30 -8.09 -11.92 -11.55
CA PRO A 30 -8.59 -10.85 -12.39
C PRO A 30 -9.84 -10.20 -11.78
N LEU A 31 -10.00 -8.91 -12.06
CA LEU A 31 -11.22 -8.18 -11.71
C LEU A 31 -12.21 -8.26 -12.88
N HIS A 32 -13.45 -8.64 -12.57
CA HIS A 32 -14.56 -8.71 -13.50
C HIS A 32 -15.34 -7.39 -13.50
N SER A 33 -15.56 -6.81 -14.68
CA SER A 33 -16.42 -5.65 -14.89
C SER A 33 -17.87 -6.06 -15.19
N GLY A 34 -18.84 -5.16 -14.98
CA GLY A 34 -20.23 -5.39 -15.37
C GLY A 34 -21.01 -6.36 -14.48
N VAL A 35 -20.51 -6.62 -13.26
CA VAL A 35 -21.19 -7.46 -12.28
C VAL A 35 -22.48 -6.80 -11.82
N LYS A 36 -23.62 -7.48 -12.05
CA LYS A 36 -24.91 -7.07 -11.51
C LYS A 36 -25.02 -7.55 -10.06
N THR A 37 -25.10 -6.61 -9.12
CA THR A 37 -25.23 -6.88 -7.69
C THR A 37 -26.64 -6.60 -7.15
N SER A 38 -27.53 -6.08 -7.99
CA SER A 38 -28.93 -5.80 -7.66
C SER A 38 -29.83 -6.04 -8.87
N GLY A 39 -31.14 -6.17 -8.61
CA GLY A 39 -32.16 -6.51 -9.62
C GLY A 39 -32.38 -8.00 -9.79
N SER A 40 -33.30 -8.38 -10.69
CA SER A 40 -33.63 -9.76 -10.98
C SER A 40 -32.79 -10.28 -12.15
N ALA A 41 -32.20 -11.47 -12.02
CA ALA A 41 -31.60 -12.19 -13.14
C ALA A 41 -32.71 -12.76 -14.04
N ALA A 42 -32.49 -12.76 -15.36
CA ALA A 42 -33.42 -13.33 -16.33
C ALA A 42 -33.41 -14.87 -16.32
N SER A 43 -32.36 -15.49 -15.75
CA SER A 43 -32.25 -16.94 -15.61
C SER A 43 -31.37 -17.35 -14.43
N MET A 44 -31.45 -18.62 -14.03
CA MET A 44 -30.53 -19.21 -13.04
C MET A 44 -29.07 -19.17 -13.52
N ALA A 45 -28.82 -19.37 -14.83
CA ALA A 45 -27.47 -19.34 -15.38
C ALA A 45 -26.84 -17.94 -15.27
N GLU A 46 -27.59 -16.89 -15.62
CA GLU A 46 -27.15 -15.50 -15.47
C GLU A 46 -26.89 -15.16 -13.98
N PHE A 47 -27.77 -15.62 -13.08
CA PHE A 47 -27.57 -15.43 -11.64
C PHE A 47 -26.25 -16.06 -11.17
N LEU A 48 -25.99 -17.32 -11.53
CA LEU A 48 -24.77 -18.03 -11.13
C LEU A 48 -23.50 -17.39 -11.71
N GLU A 49 -23.55 -16.91 -12.95
CA GLU A 49 -22.44 -16.19 -13.58
C GLU A 49 -22.11 -14.90 -12.82
N HIS A 50 -23.11 -14.07 -12.52
CA HIS A 50 -22.89 -12.83 -11.75
C HIS A 50 -22.46 -13.11 -10.31
N ALA A 51 -22.99 -14.14 -9.66
CA ALA A 51 -22.56 -14.55 -8.33
C ALA A 51 -21.09 -15.00 -8.33
N GLN A 52 -20.68 -15.78 -9.34
CA GLN A 52 -19.28 -16.19 -9.50
C GLN A 52 -18.37 -14.97 -9.68
N MET A 53 -18.69 -14.07 -10.62
CA MET A 53 -17.89 -12.85 -10.83
C MET A 53 -17.81 -11.97 -9.57
N HIS A 54 -18.90 -11.85 -8.82
CA HIS A 54 -18.92 -11.09 -7.57
C HIS A 54 -17.98 -11.71 -6.52
N THR A 55 -18.08 -13.02 -6.29
CA THR A 55 -17.23 -13.71 -5.32
C THR A 55 -15.75 -13.71 -5.73
N SER A 56 -15.45 -13.84 -7.03
CA SER A 56 -14.10 -13.67 -7.58
C SER A 56 -13.55 -12.27 -7.31
N ASN A 57 -14.35 -11.22 -7.52
CA ASN A 57 -13.95 -9.84 -7.23
C ASN A 57 -13.69 -9.61 -5.74
N MET A 58 -14.54 -10.15 -4.85
CA MET A 58 -14.32 -10.05 -3.40
C MET A 58 -12.98 -10.66 -3.00
N LEU A 59 -12.67 -11.87 -3.48
CA LEU A 59 -11.38 -12.52 -3.24
C LEU A 59 -10.22 -11.69 -3.80
N ALA A 60 -10.37 -11.18 -5.02
CA ALA A 60 -9.37 -10.36 -5.69
C ALA A 60 -9.08 -9.04 -4.95
N PHE A 61 -10.10 -8.38 -4.38
CA PHE A 61 -9.92 -7.17 -3.57
C PHE A 61 -9.36 -7.48 -2.18
N GLU A 62 -9.74 -8.60 -1.57
CA GLU A 62 -9.15 -9.04 -0.29
C GLU A 62 -7.66 -9.32 -0.43
N ALA A 63 -7.26 -10.09 -1.46
CA ALA A 63 -5.85 -10.35 -1.74
C ALA A 63 -5.06 -9.05 -1.93
N ARG A 64 -5.62 -8.08 -2.66
CA ARG A 64 -5.02 -6.77 -2.85
C ARG A 64 -4.86 -5.99 -1.53
N ARG A 65 -5.87 -5.93 -0.69
CA ARG A 65 -5.76 -5.27 0.63
C ARG A 65 -4.69 -5.93 1.50
N SER A 66 -4.66 -7.26 1.52
CA SER A 66 -3.66 -8.05 2.23
C SER A 66 -2.23 -7.82 1.72
N PHE A 67 -2.03 -7.71 0.41
CA PHE A 67 -0.70 -7.39 -0.15
C PHE A 67 -0.26 -5.96 0.15
N ALA A 68 -1.17 -4.99 0.12
CA ALA A 68 -0.86 -3.61 0.49
C ALA A 68 -0.44 -3.50 1.97
N LEU A 69 -1.16 -4.16 2.88
CA LEU A 69 -0.78 -4.29 4.28
C LEU A 69 0.61 -4.95 4.45
N THR A 70 0.88 -5.98 3.66
CA THR A 70 2.19 -6.66 3.70
C THR A 70 3.33 -5.76 3.23
N LEU A 71 3.11 -4.98 2.16
CA LEU A 71 4.06 -3.99 1.64
C LEU A 71 4.35 -2.89 2.67
N ASP A 72 3.31 -2.34 3.29
CA ASP A 72 3.44 -1.33 4.37
C ASP A 72 4.29 -1.88 5.52
N GLY A 73 3.93 -3.05 6.05
CA GLY A 73 4.67 -3.67 7.14
C GLY A 73 6.10 -4.04 6.78
N LEU A 74 6.37 -4.46 5.53
CA LEU A 74 7.72 -4.72 5.03
C LEU A 74 8.57 -3.43 5.06
N PHE A 75 8.05 -2.36 4.47
CA PHE A 75 8.74 -1.08 4.41
C PHE A 75 8.96 -0.50 5.81
N GLU A 76 7.96 -0.53 6.68
CA GLU A 76 8.07 -0.03 8.05
C GLU A 76 9.21 -0.73 8.80
N ARG A 77 9.30 -2.07 8.70
CA ARG A 77 10.38 -2.83 9.35
C ARG A 77 11.74 -2.42 8.82
N GLN A 78 11.89 -2.31 7.50
CA GLN A 78 13.13 -1.88 6.85
C GLN A 78 13.53 -0.46 7.29
N LEU A 79 12.57 0.48 7.31
CA LEU A 79 12.76 1.85 7.77
C LEU A 79 13.24 1.91 9.22
N ARG A 80 12.63 1.13 10.11
CA ARG A 80 13.04 1.06 11.52
C ARG A 80 14.40 0.39 11.71
N ILE A 81 14.78 -0.57 10.86
CA ILE A 81 16.13 -1.16 10.88
C ILE A 81 17.14 -0.08 10.48
N TRP A 82 16.91 0.58 9.33
CA TRP A 82 17.81 1.61 8.82
C TRP A 82 17.96 2.79 9.78
N ALA A 83 16.85 3.31 10.32
CA ALA A 83 16.88 4.41 11.28
C ALA A 83 17.69 4.10 12.55
N ARG A 84 17.70 2.83 13.00
CA ARG A 84 18.48 2.41 14.19
C ARG A 84 20.00 2.42 13.96
N VAL A 85 20.45 2.33 12.71
CA VAL A 85 21.88 2.40 12.35
C VAL A 85 22.45 3.81 12.60
N TYR A 86 21.63 4.85 12.43
CA TYR A 86 22.06 6.26 12.46
C TYR A 86 21.65 7.01 13.72
N VAL A 87 21.29 6.31 14.79
CA VAL A 87 21.03 6.90 16.10
C VAL A 87 21.94 6.28 17.14
N LEU A 88 22.26 7.08 18.17
CA LEU A 88 23.01 6.63 19.34
C LEU A 88 22.28 5.46 20.04
N ASP A 89 23.04 4.58 20.68
CA ASP A 89 22.54 3.34 21.28
C ASP A 89 21.41 3.57 22.29
N ASP A 90 21.51 4.61 23.11
CA ASP A 90 20.52 5.04 24.10
C ASP A 90 19.18 5.47 23.46
N ARG A 91 19.21 5.92 22.20
CA ARG A 91 18.02 6.38 21.45
C ARG A 91 17.41 5.30 20.56
N ARG A 92 18.09 4.17 20.35
CA ARG A 92 17.59 3.06 19.50
C ARG A 92 16.23 2.51 19.95
N PRO A 93 15.94 2.31 21.26
CA PRO A 93 14.63 1.81 21.68
C PRO A 93 13.48 2.74 21.27
N GLY A 94 13.72 4.05 21.28
CA GLY A 94 12.73 5.06 20.90
C GLY A 94 12.27 4.93 19.44
N ILE A 95 13.09 4.38 18.55
CA ILE A 95 12.71 4.18 17.13
C ILE A 95 11.54 3.22 16.97
N ALA A 96 11.31 2.30 17.92
CA ALA A 96 10.21 1.34 17.82
C ALA A 96 8.82 1.99 17.91
N THR A 97 8.69 3.15 18.57
CA THR A 97 7.40 3.81 18.85
C THR A 97 7.16 5.06 18.01
N VAL A 98 8.15 5.53 17.25
CA VAL A 98 7.98 6.67 16.34
C VAL A 98 6.94 6.30 15.29
N GLU A 99 5.98 7.21 15.10
CA GLU A 99 4.98 7.13 14.03
C GLU A 99 5.67 7.11 12.66
N VAL A 100 5.22 6.24 11.76
CA VAL A 100 5.96 5.92 10.52
C VAL A 100 6.14 7.15 9.64
N ASN A 101 5.13 8.00 9.50
CA ASN A 101 5.23 9.19 8.65
C ASN A 101 6.21 10.23 9.22
N LYS A 102 6.26 10.40 10.55
CA LYS A 102 7.31 11.17 11.23
C LYS A 102 8.69 10.56 10.99
N LEU A 103 8.79 9.23 11.01
CA LEU A 103 10.06 8.54 10.77
C LEU A 103 10.54 8.75 9.33
N VAL A 104 9.67 8.58 8.32
CA VAL A 104 9.95 8.83 6.90
C VAL A 104 10.47 10.25 6.70
N ARG A 105 9.75 11.26 7.22
CA ARG A 105 10.19 12.67 7.13
C ARG A 105 11.52 12.91 7.84
N GLY A 106 11.67 12.37 9.05
CA GLY A 106 12.86 12.57 9.88
C GLY A 106 14.12 11.98 9.24
N VAL A 107 14.05 10.76 8.71
CA VAL A 107 15.19 10.15 8.01
C VAL A 107 15.40 10.81 6.65
N GLY A 108 14.33 11.16 5.93
CA GLY A 108 14.42 11.86 4.64
C GLY A 108 15.19 13.17 4.79
N LEU A 109 14.82 14.00 5.76
CA LEU A 109 15.50 15.26 6.05
C LEU A 109 16.96 15.04 6.46
N ARG A 110 17.23 14.09 7.37
CA ARG A 110 18.59 13.79 7.84
C ARG A 110 19.53 13.37 6.71
N HIS A 111 19.02 12.59 5.77
CA HIS A 111 19.80 12.05 4.66
C HIS A 111 19.68 12.88 3.38
N GLY A 112 19.01 14.04 3.41
CA GLY A 112 18.85 14.92 2.25
C GLY A 112 18.11 14.26 1.08
N LEU A 113 17.10 13.45 1.37
CA LEU A 113 16.29 12.78 0.34
C LEU A 113 15.21 13.73 -0.18
N ASP A 114 15.11 13.87 -1.50
CA ASP A 114 13.97 14.55 -2.14
C ASP A 114 12.78 13.60 -2.21
N LEU A 115 11.90 13.70 -1.22
CA LEU A 115 10.69 12.87 -1.13
C LEU A 115 9.45 13.53 -1.75
N GLU A 116 9.57 14.76 -2.25
CA GLU A 116 8.45 15.49 -2.87
C GLU A 116 8.39 15.22 -4.37
N THR A 117 9.55 15.15 -5.04
CA THR A 117 9.59 14.75 -6.46
C THR A 117 9.05 13.34 -6.65
N GLY A 118 8.03 13.22 -7.51
CA GLY A 118 7.32 11.95 -7.74
C GLY A 118 6.40 11.55 -6.58
N GLN A 119 6.10 12.46 -5.65
CA GLN A 119 5.15 12.25 -4.54
C GLN A 119 5.49 11.05 -3.66
N VAL A 120 6.78 10.75 -3.46
CA VAL A 120 7.24 9.59 -2.69
C VAL A 120 6.68 9.62 -1.27
N ARG A 121 6.80 10.75 -0.58
CA ARG A 121 6.29 10.91 0.79
C ARG A 121 4.78 10.70 0.86
N ALA A 122 4.02 11.40 0.03
CA ALA A 122 2.55 11.33 0.06
C ALA A 122 2.04 9.92 -0.27
N THR A 123 2.70 9.22 -1.21
CA THR A 123 2.35 7.85 -1.58
C THR A 123 2.64 6.84 -0.46
N ILE A 124 3.76 7.02 0.26
CA ILE A 124 4.08 6.18 1.44
C ILE A 124 3.11 6.46 2.59
N GLU A 125 2.77 7.74 2.82
CA GLU A 125 1.78 8.14 3.82
C GLU A 125 0.41 7.49 3.54
N GLU A 126 -0.03 7.50 2.28
CA GLU A 126 -1.25 6.86 1.85
C GLU A 126 -1.21 5.33 2.08
N LEU A 127 -0.12 4.67 1.66
CA LEU A 127 0.06 3.23 1.87
C LEU A 127 0.00 2.86 3.36
N HIS A 128 0.59 3.68 4.24
CA HIS A 128 0.57 3.42 5.67
C HIS A 128 -0.83 3.60 6.28
N LEU A 129 -1.58 4.60 5.82
CA LEU A 129 -2.98 4.76 6.23
C LEU A 129 -3.83 3.58 5.74
N LEU A 130 -3.60 3.12 4.51
CA LEU A 130 -4.23 1.94 3.94
C LEU A 130 -3.91 0.67 4.73
N GLY A 131 -2.63 0.39 5.02
CA GLY A 131 -2.23 -0.75 5.83
C GLY A 131 -2.92 -0.75 7.20
N ASN A 132 -2.95 0.41 7.87
CA ASN A 132 -3.67 0.55 9.14
C ASN A 132 -5.18 0.32 9.00
N ALA A 133 -5.82 0.89 7.97
CA ALA A 133 -7.25 0.70 7.72
C ALA A 133 -7.60 -0.77 7.44
N VAL A 134 -6.80 -1.48 6.64
CA VAL A 134 -6.99 -2.92 6.37
C VAL A 134 -6.83 -3.75 7.65
N ARG A 135 -5.85 -3.41 8.51
CA ARG A 135 -5.57 -4.16 9.73
C ARG A 135 -6.59 -3.89 10.86
N GLN A 136 -7.06 -2.65 10.98
CA GLN A 136 -7.84 -2.19 12.14
C GLN A 136 -9.32 -1.96 11.81
N GLY A 137 -9.68 -1.93 10.53
CA GLY A 137 -11.02 -1.60 10.07
C GLY A 137 -11.31 -0.10 10.16
N ASP A 138 -12.57 0.22 10.44
CA ASP A 138 -13.08 1.58 10.46
C ASP A 138 -12.57 2.36 11.68
N GLY A 139 -11.89 3.49 11.42
CA GLY A 139 -11.27 4.29 12.47
C GLY A 139 -10.51 5.51 11.93
N GLY A 140 -9.68 6.11 12.79
CA GLY A 140 -8.98 7.37 12.45
C GLY A 140 -8.06 7.29 11.23
N SER A 141 -7.46 6.13 10.96
CA SER A 141 -6.65 5.91 9.74
C SER A 141 -7.52 5.86 8.49
N LEU A 142 -8.68 5.21 8.56
CA LEU A 142 -9.63 5.14 7.46
C LEU A 142 -10.18 6.53 7.10
N ILE A 143 -10.55 7.34 8.10
CA ILE A 143 -11.04 8.71 7.87
C ILE A 143 -10.00 9.54 7.12
N LYS A 144 -8.74 9.47 7.54
CA LYS A 144 -7.63 10.17 6.87
C LYS A 144 -7.39 9.63 5.47
N LEU A 145 -7.44 8.31 5.29
CA LEU A 145 -7.30 7.65 3.99
C LEU A 145 -8.41 8.10 3.03
N ARG A 146 -9.66 8.13 3.48
CA ARG A 146 -10.81 8.57 2.67
C ARG A 146 -10.64 10.00 2.19
N ALA A 147 -10.10 10.87 3.04
CA ALA A 147 -9.84 12.27 2.69
C ALA A 147 -8.70 12.43 1.65
N CYS A 148 -7.62 11.65 1.74
CA CYS A 148 -6.47 11.80 0.84
C CYS A 148 -6.50 10.89 -0.40
N ALA A 149 -7.23 9.79 -0.36
CA ALA A 149 -7.30 8.76 -1.40
C ALA A 149 -8.74 8.31 -1.70
N PRO A 150 -9.67 9.23 -2.05
CA PRO A 150 -11.07 8.87 -2.29
C PRO A 150 -11.24 7.91 -3.47
N HIS A 151 -10.25 7.82 -4.36
CA HIS A 151 -10.21 6.91 -5.49
C HIS A 151 -10.25 5.42 -5.10
N LEU A 152 -9.98 5.06 -3.84
CA LEU A 152 -10.09 3.68 -3.35
C LEU A 152 -11.55 3.22 -3.15
N TRP A 153 -12.54 4.11 -3.29
CA TRP A 153 -13.97 3.77 -3.24
C TRP A 153 -14.73 4.27 -4.47
N ARG A 154 -14.16 4.15 -5.67
CA ARG A 154 -14.81 4.58 -6.93
C ARG A 154 -16.20 3.98 -7.16
N TYR A 155 -16.50 2.83 -6.56
CA TYR A 155 -17.81 2.16 -6.67
C TYR A 155 -18.89 2.82 -5.80
N ALA A 156 -18.51 3.56 -4.76
CA ALA A 156 -19.44 4.13 -3.80
C ALA A 156 -19.73 5.59 -4.17
N ASP A 157 -20.98 5.87 -4.54
CA ASP A 157 -21.50 7.23 -4.47
C ASP A 157 -21.65 7.67 -2.99
N ASP A 158 -22.00 8.93 -2.77
CA ASP A 158 -22.13 9.48 -1.42
C ASP A 158 -23.17 8.74 -0.57
N THR A 159 -24.19 8.15 -1.19
CA THR A 159 -25.24 7.39 -0.47
C THR A 159 -24.71 6.03 -0.03
N VAL A 160 -24.01 5.32 -0.91
CA VAL A 160 -23.36 4.04 -0.59
C VAL A 160 -22.28 4.26 0.48
N ALA A 161 -21.46 5.31 0.34
CA ALA A 161 -20.43 5.63 1.31
C ALA A 161 -21.04 5.94 2.70
N ALA A 162 -22.09 6.76 2.77
CA ALA A 162 -22.77 7.07 4.03
C ALA A 162 -23.35 5.83 4.71
N LYS A 163 -23.96 4.91 3.94
CA LYS A 163 -24.45 3.64 4.47
C LYS A 163 -23.32 2.73 4.95
N SER A 164 -22.21 2.66 4.22
CA SER A 164 -21.03 1.91 4.64
C SER A 164 -20.44 2.46 5.95
N GLU A 165 -20.43 3.78 6.12
CA GLU A 165 -20.01 4.43 7.36
C GLU A 165 -20.96 4.14 8.52
N GLU A 166 -22.29 4.20 8.29
CA GLU A 166 -23.31 3.85 9.30
C GLU A 166 -23.14 2.41 9.81
N HIS A 167 -22.78 1.49 8.92
CA HIS A 167 -22.58 0.09 9.24
C HIS A 167 -21.14 -0.28 9.63
N ALA A 168 -20.22 0.68 9.67
CA ALA A 168 -18.79 0.46 9.96
C ALA A 168 -18.12 -0.60 9.07
N ILE A 169 -18.46 -0.59 7.78
CA ILE A 169 -17.93 -1.49 6.74
C ILE A 169 -17.20 -0.73 5.62
N LEU A 170 -16.82 0.54 5.85
CA LEU A 170 -16.22 1.34 4.79
C LEU A 170 -14.80 0.84 4.44
N SER A 171 -14.05 0.32 5.40
CA SER A 171 -12.76 -0.37 5.15
C SER A 171 -12.92 -1.64 4.31
N GLU A 172 -14.06 -2.34 4.44
CA GLU A 172 -14.39 -3.51 3.62
C GLU A 172 -14.59 -3.14 2.14
N GLY A 173 -14.93 -1.89 1.88
CA GLY A 173 -15.14 -1.31 0.57
C GLY A 173 -13.87 -0.94 -0.20
N ILE A 174 -12.69 -0.99 0.39
CA ILE A 174 -11.47 -0.52 -0.28
C ILE A 174 -11.17 -1.35 -1.55
N GLN A 175 -11.15 -0.68 -2.69
CA GLN A 175 -10.86 -1.26 -4.01
C GLN A 175 -9.54 -0.73 -4.57
N LEU A 176 -8.52 -1.57 -4.53
CA LEU A 176 -7.22 -1.30 -5.13
C LEU A 176 -7.17 -1.73 -6.59
N SER A 177 -6.56 -0.90 -7.43
CA SER A 177 -6.21 -1.26 -8.81
C SER A 177 -4.73 -1.69 -8.92
N ASP A 178 -4.38 -2.32 -10.04
CA ASP A 178 -2.98 -2.66 -10.34
C ASP A 178 -2.10 -1.40 -10.48
N SER A 179 -2.71 -0.28 -10.89
CA SER A 179 -2.04 1.01 -10.97
C SER A 179 -1.68 1.58 -9.58
N ASP A 180 -2.52 1.32 -8.57
CA ASP A 180 -2.24 1.72 -7.19
C ASP A 180 -1.05 0.94 -6.64
N PHE A 181 -1.00 -0.37 -6.88
CA PHE A 181 0.17 -1.19 -6.53
C PHE A 181 1.45 -0.70 -7.19
N THR A 182 1.39 -0.45 -8.49
CA THR A 182 2.54 0.05 -9.24
C THR A 182 3.04 1.36 -8.63
N ARG A 183 2.11 2.28 -8.28
CA ARG A 183 2.43 3.55 -7.61
C ARG A 183 3.07 3.34 -6.24
N TYR A 184 2.50 2.49 -5.38
CA TYR A 184 3.06 2.21 -4.05
C TYR A 184 4.46 1.60 -4.16
N VAL A 185 4.62 0.55 -4.96
CA VAL A 185 5.91 -0.14 -5.11
C VAL A 185 6.96 0.82 -5.68
N ARG A 186 6.62 1.64 -6.69
CA ARG A 186 7.50 2.70 -7.21
C ARG A 186 7.98 3.62 -6.10
N ALA A 187 7.07 4.15 -5.29
CA ALA A 187 7.41 5.09 -4.21
C ALA A 187 8.36 4.44 -3.19
N LEU A 188 8.09 3.20 -2.77
CA LEU A 188 8.95 2.50 -1.81
C LEU A 188 10.34 2.19 -2.40
N THR A 189 10.40 1.71 -3.65
CA THR A 189 11.68 1.46 -4.30
C THR A 189 12.45 2.74 -4.57
N ARG A 190 11.77 3.84 -4.92
CA ARG A 190 12.38 5.15 -5.13
C ARG A 190 12.91 5.73 -3.82
N PHE A 191 12.19 5.58 -2.71
CA PHE A 191 12.69 5.96 -1.39
C PHE A 191 14.05 5.30 -1.09
N TRP A 192 14.14 3.99 -1.29
CA TRP A 192 15.39 3.26 -1.07
C TRP A 192 16.46 3.57 -2.11
N GLY A 193 16.08 3.83 -3.35
CA GLY A 193 16.99 4.26 -4.42
C GLY A 193 17.62 5.63 -4.15
N LEU A 194 16.86 6.56 -3.58
CA LEU A 194 17.36 7.86 -3.12
C LEU A 194 18.30 7.72 -1.91
N ALA A 195 18.04 6.71 -1.06
CA ALA A 195 18.86 6.42 0.11
C ALA A 195 20.14 5.62 -0.21
N ASP A 196 20.19 4.89 -1.33
CA ASP A 196 21.38 4.16 -1.78
C ASP A 196 22.46 5.14 -2.26
N ARG A 197 23.61 5.12 -1.57
CA ARG A 197 24.77 5.98 -1.85
C ARG A 197 25.86 5.26 -2.64
N GLU A 198 25.67 3.97 -2.94
CA GLU A 198 26.65 3.18 -3.67
C GLU A 198 26.54 3.38 -5.19
N PRO A 199 27.63 3.20 -5.95
CA PRO A 199 27.60 3.29 -7.41
C PRO A 199 26.55 2.37 -8.03
N GLY A 200 25.82 2.89 -9.03
CA GLY A 200 24.77 2.15 -9.73
C GLY A 200 23.42 2.08 -9.00
N ALA A 201 23.21 2.92 -7.99
CA ALA A 201 21.89 3.08 -7.34
C ALA A 201 20.80 3.36 -8.38
N VAL A 202 19.71 2.60 -8.31
CA VAL A 202 18.56 2.74 -9.20
C VAL A 202 17.52 3.60 -8.50
N ILE A 203 17.17 4.76 -9.03
CA ILE A 203 16.12 5.61 -8.43
C ILE A 203 14.74 5.22 -8.97
N ASP A 204 14.66 4.94 -10.27
CA ASP A 204 13.42 4.65 -10.97
C ASP A 204 13.41 3.23 -11.52
N MET A 205 12.46 2.44 -11.03
CA MET A 205 12.24 1.08 -11.50
C MET A 205 11.32 1.06 -12.73
N PRO A 206 11.46 0.10 -13.66
CA PRO A 206 10.87 0.15 -15.01
C PRO A 206 9.44 -0.42 -15.12
N TYR A 207 8.67 -0.40 -14.03
CA TYR A 207 7.25 -0.80 -14.03
C TYR A 207 6.43 0.37 -13.59
#